data_AF-A0A969IGA9-F1
#
_entry.id   AF-A0A969IGA9-F1
#
_cell.length_a   1.000
_cell.length_b   1.000
_cell.length_c   1.000
_cell.angle_alpha   90.00
_cell.angle_beta   90.00
_cell.angle_gamma   90.00
#
_symmetry.space_group_name_H-M   'P 1'
#
loop_
_entity.id
_entity.type
_entity.pdbx_description
1 polymer ?
#
loop_
_entity_poly.entity_id
_entity_poly.type
_entity_poly.pdbx_seq_one_letter_code
_entity_poly.pdbx_strand_id
1 'polypeptide(L)'
;IRSQIYSTIIFVSIFSFVVIGAATILFFISRYNKNNRERLSRTIQVMSSDFKNKISDHSIMDDQLPIRDSAAYEKIQRQINEVAEIHNTDINIYNPDGTLQITSQPFVYNKGILSYMMEPSAYYNMKTVAQNPVYTG
;
A
#
# COMPACT_ATOMS: atom_id res chain seq x y z
N ILE A 1 -12.66 -40.27 -46.17
CA ILE A 1 -13.76 -39.30 -45.96
C ILE A 1 -14.30 -39.34 -44.52
N ARG A 2 -14.92 -40.42 -44.00
CA ARG A 2 -15.42 -40.45 -42.60
C ARG A 2 -14.33 -40.17 -41.54
N SER A 3 -13.18 -40.84 -41.62
CA SER A 3 -12.04 -40.61 -40.71
C SER A 3 -11.44 -39.19 -40.80
N GLN A 4 -11.42 -38.59 -42.00
CA GLN A 4 -10.96 -37.20 -42.19
C GLN A 4 -11.88 -36.19 -41.51
N ILE A 5 -13.21 -36.40 -41.58
CA ILE A 5 -14.19 -35.52 -40.94
C ILE A 5 -14.02 -35.55 -39.41
N TYR A 6 -13.90 -36.74 -38.81
CA TYR A 6 -13.69 -36.86 -37.37
C TYR A 6 -12.38 -36.21 -36.91
N SER A 7 -11.30 -36.36 -37.68
CA SER A 7 -10.01 -35.75 -37.37
C SER A 7 -10.06 -34.21 -37.38
N THR A 8 -10.69 -33.61 -38.40
CA THR A 8 -10.85 -32.15 -38.46
C THR A 8 -11.70 -31.61 -37.32
N ILE A 9 -12.79 -32.29 -36.96
CA ILE A 9 -13.65 -31.87 -35.84
C ILE A 9 -12.86 -31.88 -34.54
N ILE A 10 -12.15 -32.97 -34.23
CA ILE A 10 -11.34 -33.07 -33.01
C ILE A 10 -10.25 -32.00 -32.98
N PHE A 11 -9.56 -31.78 -34.10
CA PHE A 11 -8.53 -30.75 -34.20
C PHE A 11 -9.08 -29.35 -33.92
N VAL A 12 -10.20 -28.98 -34.55
CA VAL A 12 -10.85 -27.67 -34.34
C VAL A 12 -11.34 -27.52 -32.90
N SER A 13 -11.92 -28.56 -32.30
CA SER A 13 -12.36 -28.52 -30.91
C SER A 13 -11.20 -28.29 -29.95
N ILE A 14 -10.10 -29.02 -30.10
CA ILE A 14 -8.91 -28.86 -29.24
C ILE A 14 -8.27 -27.48 -29.46
N PHE A 15 -8.11 -27.06 -30.71
CA PHE A 15 -7.57 -25.76 -31.04
C PHE A 15 -8.41 -24.62 -30.42
N SER A 16 -9.73 -24.70 -30.56
CA SER A 16 -10.65 -23.72 -29.98
C SER A 16 -10.56 -23.70 -28.46
N PHE A 17 -10.49 -24.88 -27.82
CA PHE A 17 -10.33 -24.99 -26.38
C PHE A 17 -9.04 -24.32 -25.89
N VAL A 18 -7.91 -24.55 -26.58
CA VAL A 18 -6.62 -23.94 -26.23
C VAL A 18 -6.67 -22.43 -26.40
N VAL A 19 -7.23 -21.92 -27.51
CA VAL A 19 -7.34 -20.47 -27.76
C VAL A 19 -8.20 -19.79 -26.71
N ILE A 20 -9.38 -20.34 -26.41
CA ILE A 20 -10.29 -19.79 -25.40
C ILE A 20 -9.62 -19.86 -24.01
N GLY A 21 -8.98 -20.98 -23.67
CA GLY A 21 -8.28 -21.16 -22.41
C GLY A 21 -7.15 -20.14 -22.22
N ALA A 22 -6.28 -19.98 -23.21
CA ALA A 22 -5.18 -19.02 -23.17
C ALA A 22 -5.69 -17.57 -23.06
N ALA A 23 -6.68 -17.20 -23.88
CA ALA A 23 -7.28 -15.85 -23.82
C ALA A 23 -7.89 -15.56 -22.44
N THR A 24 -8.60 -16.55 -21.87
CA THR A 24 -9.22 -16.43 -20.56
C THR A 24 -8.16 -16.24 -19.47
N ILE A 25 -7.11 -17.07 -19.42
CA ILE A 25 -6.03 -16.96 -18.44
C ILE A 25 -5.36 -15.58 -18.51
N LEU A 26 -5.04 -15.10 -19.71
CA LEU A 26 -4.43 -13.78 -19.90
C LEU A 26 -5.34 -12.64 -19.42
N PHE A 27 -6.65 -12.74 -19.73
CA PHE A 27 -7.64 -11.78 -19.26
C PHE A 27 -7.72 -11.74 -17.73
N PHE A 28 -7.72 -12.91 -17.08
CA PHE A 28 -7.75 -13.00 -15.62
C PHE A 28 -6.51 -12.36 -14.97
N ILE A 29 -5.30 -12.62 -15.49
CA ILE A 29 -4.06 -12.02 -14.96
C ILE A 29 -4.10 -10.50 -15.08
N SER A 30 -4.44 -9.99 -16.26
CA SER A 30 -4.52 -8.54 -16.52
C SER A 30 -5.55 -7.88 -15.59
N ARG A 31 -6.72 -8.49 -15.46
CA ARG A 31 -7.79 -8.00 -14.59
C ARG A 31 -7.39 -8.06 -13.12
N TYR A 32 -6.73 -9.12 -12.68
CA TYR A 32 -6.27 -9.29 -11.30
C TYR A 32 -5.29 -8.19 -10.89
N ASN A 33 -4.25 -7.97 -11.70
CA ASN A 33 -3.22 -6.96 -11.43
C ASN A 33 -3.81 -5.54 -11.39
N LYS A 34 -4.70 -5.21 -12.34
CA LYS A 34 -5.37 -3.91 -12.38
C LYS A 34 -6.26 -3.71 -11.13
N ASN A 35 -7.10 -4.69 -10.81
CA ASN A 35 -8.04 -4.60 -9.71
C ASN A 35 -7.32 -4.54 -8.35
N ASN A 36 -6.19 -5.23 -8.20
CA ASN A 36 -5.39 -5.19 -6.98
C ASN A 36 -4.77 -3.80 -6.75
N ARG A 37 -4.16 -3.21 -7.79
CA ARG A 37 -3.62 -1.84 -7.70
C ARG A 37 -4.71 -0.81 -7.40
N GLU A 38 -5.86 -0.90 -8.07
CA GLU A 38 -6.99 0.02 -7.85
C GLU A 38 -7.54 -0.07 -6.42
N ARG A 39 -7.69 -1.29 -5.88
CA ARG A 39 -8.14 -1.50 -4.50
C ARG A 39 -7.16 -0.90 -3.50
N LEU A 40 -5.87 -1.20 -3.64
CA LEU A 40 -4.82 -0.67 -2.76
C LEU A 40 -4.79 0.87 -2.79
N SER A 41 -4.84 1.46 -3.99
CA SER A 41 -4.86 2.92 -4.17
C SER A 41 -6.06 3.56 -3.50
N ARG A 42 -7.25 2.96 -3.65
CA ARG A 42 -8.48 3.46 -3.03
C ARG A 42 -8.41 3.39 -1.51
N THR A 43 -7.87 2.31 -0.95
CA THR A 43 -7.68 2.18 0.51
C THR A 43 -6.76 3.27 1.06
N ILE A 44 -5.63 3.54 0.38
CA ILE A 44 -4.70 4.60 0.78
C ILE A 44 -5.37 5.98 0.72
N GLN A 45 -6.15 6.27 -0.32
CA GLN A 45 -6.88 7.54 -0.45
C GLN A 45 -7.88 7.75 0.68
N VAL A 46 -8.64 6.71 1.05
CA VAL A 46 -9.59 6.77 2.18
C VAL A 46 -8.84 7.01 3.49
N MET A 47 -7.78 6.26 3.77
CA MET A 47 -6.92 6.46 4.95
C MET A 47 -6.34 7.88 5.01
N SER A 48 -5.84 8.41 3.90
CA SER A 48 -5.28 9.76 3.84
C SER A 48 -6.34 10.82 4.12
N SER A 49 -7.56 10.62 3.63
CA SER A 49 -8.69 11.52 3.91
C SER A 49 -9.07 11.48 5.39
N ASP A 50 -9.20 10.29 5.98
CA ASP A 50 -9.57 10.14 7.38
C ASP A 50 -8.49 10.69 8.32
N PHE A 51 -7.22 10.46 7.99
CA PHE A 51 -6.08 11.03 8.71
C PHE A 51 -6.08 12.56 8.64
N LYS A 52 -6.25 13.13 7.44
CA LYS A 52 -6.33 14.59 7.24
C LYS A 52 -7.50 15.18 8.01
N ASN A 53 -8.67 14.55 7.99
CA ASN A 53 -9.85 15.04 8.70
C ASN A 53 -9.64 15.02 10.22
N LYS A 54 -9.12 13.92 10.79
CA LYS A 54 -8.86 13.80 12.23
C LYS A 54 -7.77 14.77 12.73
N ILE A 55 -6.80 15.13 11.89
CA ILE A 55 -5.73 16.09 12.25
C ILE A 55 -6.14 17.55 11.99
N SER A 56 -6.92 17.83 10.95
CA SER A 56 -7.37 19.21 10.65
C SER A 56 -8.40 19.70 11.66
N ASP A 57 -9.19 18.80 12.24
CA ASP A 57 -10.17 19.10 13.29
C ASP A 57 -9.51 19.52 14.62
N HIS A 58 -8.20 19.30 14.77
CA HIS A 58 -7.40 19.79 15.88
C HIS A 58 -6.21 20.55 15.32
N SER A 59 -6.36 21.84 15.07
CA SER A 59 -5.33 22.82 14.69
C SER A 59 -3.91 22.52 15.22
N ILE A 60 -3.19 21.64 14.51
CA ILE A 60 -1.77 21.31 14.75
C ILE A 60 -0.93 21.71 13.52
N MET A 61 -1.58 22.11 12.41
CA MET A 61 -0.90 22.43 11.15
C MET A 61 -0.53 23.90 10.96
N ASP A 62 -0.85 24.79 11.91
CA ASP A 62 -0.57 26.23 11.77
C ASP A 62 0.75 26.68 12.39
N ASP A 63 1.38 25.84 13.21
CA ASP A 63 2.58 26.30 13.92
C ASP A 63 3.73 25.32 13.75
N GLN A 64 4.90 25.87 13.42
CA GLN A 64 6.20 25.21 13.31
C GLN A 64 6.68 24.72 14.69
N LEU A 65 5.83 24.05 15.45
CA LEU A 65 6.17 23.54 16.76
C LEU A 65 6.98 22.25 16.56
N PRO A 66 8.27 22.24 16.93
CA PRO A 66 9.06 21.04 16.90
C PRO A 66 8.34 19.98 17.74
N ILE A 67 8.30 18.74 17.27
CA ILE A 67 7.88 17.57 18.07
C ILE A 67 8.91 17.39 19.20
N ARG A 68 8.86 18.27 20.20
CA ARG A 68 9.69 18.30 21.41
C ARG A 68 8.85 18.52 22.67
N ASP A 69 7.55 18.81 22.52
CA ASP A 69 6.61 18.81 23.64
C ASP A 69 6.05 17.40 23.85
N SER A 70 6.31 16.85 25.04
CA SER A 70 5.85 15.52 25.48
C SER A 70 4.33 15.32 25.30
N ALA A 71 3.54 16.40 25.43
CA ALA A 71 2.09 16.36 25.25
C ALA A 71 1.67 16.15 23.78
N ALA A 72 2.39 16.76 22.83
CA ALA A 72 2.12 16.58 21.40
C ALA A 72 2.50 15.15 20.95
N TYR A 73 3.64 14.65 21.43
CA TYR A 73 4.06 13.27 21.17
C TYR A 73 3.02 12.26 21.69
N GLU A 74 2.57 12.40 22.94
CA GLU A 74 1.55 11.51 23.51
C GLU A 74 0.23 11.56 22.73
N LYS A 75 -0.20 12.74 22.29
CA LYS A 75 -1.43 12.90 21.50
C LYS A 75 -1.32 12.18 20.16
N ILE A 76 -0.21 12.39 19.44
CA ILE A 76 0.04 11.75 18.14
C ILE A 76 0.16 10.23 18.30
N GLN A 77 0.84 9.76 19.34
CA GLN A 77 0.96 8.33 19.65
C GLN A 77 -0.41 7.67 19.86
N ARG A 78 -1.32 8.32 20.61
CA ARG A 78 -2.69 7.80 20.82
C ARG A 78 -3.47 7.73 19.52
N GLN A 79 -3.41 8.77 18.69
CA GLN A 79 -4.11 8.80 17.41
C GLN A 79 -3.60 7.71 16.46
N ILE A 80 -2.29 7.52 16.38
CA ILE A 80 -1.69 6.47 15.55
C ILE A 80 -2.13 5.08 16.01
N ASN A 81 -2.15 4.83 17.32
CA ASN A 81 -2.59 3.55 17.86
C ASN A 81 -4.07 3.28 17.54
N GLU A 82 -4.94 4.29 17.67
CA GLU A 82 -6.37 4.16 17.34
C GLU A 82 -6.58 3.85 15.86
N VAL A 83 -5.89 4.56 14.96
CA VAL A 83 -5.99 4.32 13.51
C VAL A 83 -5.43 2.95 13.14
N ALA A 84 -4.29 2.56 13.73
CA ALA A 84 -3.70 1.24 13.56
C ALA A 84 -4.67 0.12 13.98
N GLU A 85 -5.35 0.28 15.12
CA GLU A 85 -6.33 -0.68 15.65
C GLU A 85 -7.58 -0.77 14.77
N ILE A 86 -8.19 0.37 14.40
CA ILE A 86 -9.40 0.41 13.55
C ILE A 86 -9.16 -0.28 12.20
N HIS A 87 -7.97 -0.10 11.63
CA HIS A 87 -7.63 -0.66 10.32
C HIS A 87 -6.83 -1.96 10.39
N ASN A 88 -6.62 -2.51 11.59
CA ASN A 88 -5.83 -3.72 11.83
C ASN A 88 -4.49 -3.72 11.08
N THR A 89 -3.73 -2.62 11.23
CA THR A 89 -2.48 -2.36 10.50
C THR A 89 -1.43 -1.70 11.39
N ASP A 90 -0.17 -1.79 10.99
CA ASP A 90 0.95 -1.19 11.70
C ASP A 90 1.38 0.12 11.05
N ILE A 91 1.62 1.14 11.86
CA ILE A 91 1.95 2.50 11.39
C ILE A 91 3.29 2.91 11.98
N ASN A 92 4.21 3.33 11.11
CA ASN A 92 5.53 3.85 11.47
C ASN A 92 5.73 5.20 10.79
N ILE A 93 6.11 6.22 11.56
CA ILE A 93 6.40 7.58 11.09
C ILE A 93 7.91 7.80 11.14
N TYR A 94 8.46 8.23 10.02
CA TYR A 94 9.89 8.48 9.85
C TYR A 94 10.15 9.94 9.47
N ASN A 95 11.31 10.46 9.87
CA ASN A 95 11.83 11.72 9.36
C ASN A 95 12.37 11.57 7.92
N PRO A 96 12.62 12.67 7.18
CA PRO A 96 13.15 12.63 5.81
C PRO A 96 14.54 11.97 5.66
N ASP A 97 15.24 11.77 6.77
CA ASP A 97 16.51 11.03 6.86
C ASP A 97 16.31 9.51 7.00
N GLY A 98 15.07 9.05 7.21
CA GLY A 98 14.72 7.64 7.39
C GLY A 98 14.74 7.18 8.84
N THR A 99 14.88 8.06 9.83
CA THR A 99 14.87 7.69 11.24
C THR A 99 13.45 7.61 11.81
N LEU A 100 13.13 6.52 12.51
CA LEU A 100 11.83 6.29 13.14
C LEU A 100 11.58 7.33 14.24
N GLN A 101 10.45 8.02 14.16
CA GLN A 101 10.01 9.01 15.15
C GLN A 101 8.91 8.45 16.05
N ILE A 102 7.90 7.81 15.45
CA ILE A 102 6.72 7.31 16.15
C ILE A 102 6.29 5.99 15.53
N THR A 103 5.84 5.04 16.34
CA THR A 103 5.37 3.72 15.87
C THR A 103 4.16 3.24 16.68
N SER A 104 3.21 2.57 16.02
CA SER A 104 2.13 1.86 16.70
C SER A 104 2.61 0.61 17.46
N GLN A 105 3.84 0.14 17.18
CA GLN A 105 4.43 -1.05 17.79
C GLN A 105 5.79 -0.74 18.44
N PRO A 106 5.85 0.02 19.54
CA PRO A 106 7.12 0.40 20.16
C PRO A 106 7.92 -0.79 20.69
N PHE A 107 7.25 -1.88 21.06
CA PHE A 107 7.88 -3.04 21.67
C PHE A 107 8.90 -3.73 20.77
N VAL A 108 8.62 -3.88 19.47
CA VAL A 108 9.52 -4.60 18.55
C VAL A 108 10.82 -3.85 18.29
N TYR A 109 10.79 -2.52 18.28
CA TYR A 109 11.98 -1.68 18.13
C TYR A 109 12.77 -1.59 19.44
N ASN A 110 12.09 -1.40 20.57
CA ASN A 110 12.73 -1.32 21.89
C ASN A 110 13.41 -2.64 22.30
N LYS A 111 12.96 -3.77 21.76
CA LYS A 111 13.58 -5.08 21.94
C LYS A 111 14.72 -5.37 20.96
N GLY A 112 15.01 -4.45 20.03
CA GLY A 112 16.04 -4.61 19.02
C GLY A 112 15.71 -5.67 17.96
N ILE A 113 14.44 -6.04 17.82
CA ILE A 113 13.99 -6.98 16.78
C ILE A 113 14.03 -6.30 15.42
N LEU A 114 13.65 -5.01 15.37
CA LEU A 114 13.68 -4.18 14.17
C LEU A 114 14.58 -2.95 14.37
N SER A 115 15.20 -2.49 13.28
CA SER A 115 16.01 -1.27 13.25
C SER A 115 15.14 -0.02 13.35
N TYR A 116 15.64 1.02 14.02
CA TYR A 116 15.02 2.37 13.99
C TYR A 116 15.18 3.06 12.63
N MET A 117 15.93 2.49 11.70
CA MET A 117 16.05 2.99 10.33
C MET A 117 14.97 2.39 9.44
N MET A 118 14.39 3.23 8.59
CA MET A 118 13.52 2.81 7.52
C MET A 118 14.20 1.75 6.66
N GLU A 119 13.40 0.78 6.21
CA GLU A 119 13.88 -0.24 5.28
C GLU A 119 14.47 0.43 4.01
N PRO A 120 15.65 0.01 3.51
CA PRO A 120 16.35 0.70 2.43
C PRO A 120 15.55 0.88 1.15
N SER A 121 14.75 -0.11 0.75
CA SER A 121 13.92 -0.03 -0.46
C SER A 121 12.78 0.99 -0.28
N ALA A 122 12.15 1.03 0.89
CA ALA A 122 11.15 2.04 1.24
C ALA A 122 11.75 3.45 1.24
N TYR A 123 12.96 3.62 1.79
CA TYR A 123 13.67 4.91 1.79
C TYR A 123 13.98 5.39 0.37
N TYR A 124 14.50 4.51 -0.49
CA TYR A 124 14.77 4.81 -1.89
C TYR A 124 13.50 5.24 -2.65
N ASN A 125 12.41 4.50 -2.45
CA ASN A 125 11.12 4.83 -3.06
C ASN A 125 10.58 6.18 -2.56
N MET A 126 10.66 6.45 -1.26
CA MET A 126 10.25 7.74 -0.69
C MET A 126 11.05 8.90 -1.30
N LYS A 127 12.37 8.77 -1.40
CA LYS A 127 13.23 9.78 -2.04
C LYS A 127 12.89 9.98 -3.51
N THR A 128 12.64 8.90 -4.24
CA THR A 128 12.30 8.94 -5.67
C THR A 128 10.93 9.60 -5.91
N VAL A 129 9.95 9.31 -5.06
CA VAL A 129 8.60 9.92 -5.10
C VAL A 129 8.66 11.40 -4.70
N ALA A 130 9.39 11.73 -3.64
CA ALA A 130 9.59 13.13 -3.22
C ALA A 130 10.28 13.98 -4.30
N GLN A 131 11.09 13.36 -5.16
CA GLN A 131 11.76 14.01 -6.28
C GLN A 131 10.90 14.12 -7.55
N ASN A 132 9.78 13.39 -7.64
CA ASN A 132 8.90 13.37 -8.81
C ASN A 132 7.42 13.61 -8.42
N PRO A 133 6.99 14.88 -8.25
CA PRO A 133 5.64 15.23 -7.79
C PRO A 133 4.51 14.92 -8.79
N VAL A 134 4.82 14.32 -9.95
CA VAL A 134 3.85 14.07 -11.04
C VAL A 134 2.88 12.92 -10.71
N TYR A 135 3.13 12.13 -9.66
CA TYR A 135 2.29 10.97 -9.29
C TYR A 135 1.33 11.20 -8.12
N THR A 136 1.21 12.42 -7.60
CA THR A 136 0.17 12.79 -6.62
C THR A 136 -1.04 13.36 -7.35
N GLY A 137 -1.86 12.48 -7.93
CA GLY A 137 -3.15 12.79 -8.57
C GLY A 137 -4.11 11.63 -8.40
#